data_AF-A0A7Y3FWV4-F1
#
_entry.id   AF-A0A7Y3FWV4-F1
#
_cell.length_a   1.000
_cell.length_b   1.000
_cell.length_c   1.000
_cell.angle_alpha   90.00
_cell.angle_beta   90.00
_cell.angle_gamma   90.00
#
_symmetry.space_group_name_H-M   'P 1'
#
loop_
_entity.id
_entity.type
_entity.pdbx_description
1 polymer ?
#
loop_
_entity_poly.entity_id
_entity_poly.type
_entity_poly.pdbx_seq_one_letter_code
_entity_poly.pdbx_strand_id
1 'polypeptide(L)'
;MTIKEKLKKLIVESLNIEDVSPEEIEDDEPLFGDKLGLDSIDAVEIVFQVEHHFGVGIKDMKEGRPALQSINTLADFIEARL
;
A
#
# COMPACT_ATOMS: atom_id res chain seq x y z
N MET A 1 6.23 3.12 15.44
CA MET A 1 5.46 2.84 14.23
C MET A 1 6.19 3.42 13.04
N THR A 2 6.78 2.54 12.25
CA THR A 2 7.37 2.82 10.93
C THR A 2 6.27 3.13 9.92
N ILE A 3 6.64 3.70 8.77
CA ILE A 3 5.68 3.95 7.66
C ILE A 3 5.09 2.64 7.15
N LYS A 4 5.89 1.57 7.13
CA LYS A 4 5.45 0.21 6.76
C LYS A 4 4.33 -0.33 7.65
N GLU A 5 4.47 -0.23 8.97
CA GLU A 5 3.42 -0.66 9.91
C GLU A 5 2.12 0.13 9.71
N LYS A 6 2.22 1.44 9.47
CA LYS A 6 1.06 2.28 9.20
C LYS A 6 0.38 1.90 7.88
N LEU A 7 1.17 1.67 6.83
CA LEU A 7 0.68 1.24 5.52
C LEU A 7 -0.05 -0.10 5.61
N LYS A 8 0.56 -1.10 6.23
CA LYS A 8 -0.05 -2.43 6.39
C LYS A 8 -1.39 -2.33 7.11
N LYS A 9 -1.43 -1.57 8.20
CA LYS A 9 -2.66 -1.35 8.96
C LYS A 9 -3.72 -0.65 8.12
N LEU A 10 -3.34 0.41 7.42
CA LEU A 10 -4.22 1.17 6.54
C LEU A 10 -4.77 0.32 5.40
N ILE A 11 -3.95 -0.52 4.78
CA ILE A 11 -4.38 -1.41 3.68
C ILE A 11 -5.42 -2.40 4.18
N VAL A 12 -5.16 -3.07 5.31
CA VAL A 12 -6.12 -4.03 5.90
C VAL A 12 -7.43 -3.34 6.31
N GLU A 13 -7.35 -2.18 6.97
CA GLU A 13 -8.52 -1.43 7.44
C GLU A 13 -9.33 -0.81 6.28
N SER A 14 -8.66 -0.23 5.28
CA SER A 14 -9.32 0.41 4.13
C SER A 14 -9.96 -0.61 3.19
N LEU A 15 -9.29 -1.74 2.94
CA LEU A 15 -9.75 -2.75 2.00
C LEU A 15 -10.62 -3.83 2.66
N ASN A 16 -10.82 -3.77 3.98
CA ASN A 16 -11.56 -4.77 4.75
C ASN A 16 -11.13 -6.21 4.42
N ILE A 17 -9.81 -6.45 4.41
CA ILE A 17 -9.28 -7.78 4.13
C ILE A 17 -9.61 -8.69 5.33
N GLU A 18 -10.60 -9.55 5.15
CA GLU A 18 -10.99 -10.54 6.15
C GLU A 18 -9.87 -11.59 6.32
N ASP A 19 -9.64 -12.04 7.54
CA ASP A 19 -8.64 -13.07 7.90
C ASP A 19 -7.16 -12.72 7.58
N VAL A 20 -6.82 -11.43 7.38
CA VAL A 20 -5.42 -10.98 7.23
C VAL A 20 -5.09 -9.92 8.26
N SER A 21 -4.12 -10.21 9.13
CA SER A 21 -3.59 -9.22 10.06
C SER A 21 -2.50 -8.36 9.38
N PRO A 22 -2.35 -7.07 9.73
CA PRO A 22 -1.30 -6.22 9.17
C PRO A 22 0.11 -6.80 9.33
N GLU A 23 0.34 -7.52 10.43
CA GLU A 23 1.60 -8.20 10.74
C GLU A 23 1.89 -9.45 9.89
N GLU A 24 0.87 -10.02 9.24
CA GLU A 24 1.01 -11.17 8.33
C GLU A 24 1.39 -10.77 6.89
N ILE A 25 1.28 -9.47 6.59
CA ILE A 25 1.70 -8.91 5.31
C ILE A 25 3.22 -8.78 5.33
N GLU A 26 3.90 -9.47 4.44
CA GLU A 26 5.36 -9.39 4.29
C GLU A 26 5.76 -8.09 3.59
N ASP A 27 6.91 -7.53 3.95
CA ASP A 27 7.37 -6.22 3.45
C ASP A 27 7.73 -6.25 1.94
N ASP A 28 8.30 -7.35 1.48
CA ASP A 28 8.83 -7.55 0.12
C ASP A 28 7.85 -8.27 -0.81
N GLU A 29 6.67 -8.60 -0.31
CA GLU A 29 5.72 -9.40 -1.07
C GLU A 29 4.85 -8.54 -2.00
N PRO A 30 4.43 -9.08 -3.17
CA PRO A 30 3.53 -8.39 -4.05
C PRO A 30 2.22 -7.98 -3.35
N LEU A 31 1.89 -6.68 -3.40
CA LEU A 31 0.61 -6.18 -2.87
C LEU A 31 -0.58 -6.74 -3.66
N PHE A 32 -0.45 -6.83 -4.98
CA PHE A 32 -1.50 -7.35 -5.85
C PHE A 32 -1.26 -8.81 -6.21
N GLY A 33 -2.33 -9.60 -6.20
CA GLY A 33 -2.31 -11.02 -6.51
C GLY A 33 -3.19 -11.84 -5.56
N ASP A 34 -3.12 -13.16 -5.70
CA ASP A 34 -4.02 -14.10 -5.01
C ASP A 34 -3.86 -14.12 -3.48
N LYS A 35 -2.72 -13.67 -2.92
CA LYS A 35 -2.47 -13.80 -1.48
C LYS A 35 -3.28 -12.82 -0.63
N LEU A 36 -3.30 -11.55 -1.02
CA LEU A 36 -4.10 -10.51 -0.35
C LEU A 36 -5.47 -10.32 -0.99
N GLY A 37 -5.73 -10.98 -2.12
CA GLY A 37 -6.98 -10.85 -2.87
C GLY A 37 -7.17 -9.48 -3.53
N LEU A 38 -6.11 -8.66 -3.60
CA LEU A 38 -6.20 -7.30 -4.10
C LEU A 38 -6.22 -7.25 -5.62
N ASP A 39 -7.13 -6.45 -6.15
CA ASP A 39 -7.31 -6.24 -7.58
C ASP A 39 -6.89 -4.82 -8.03
N SER A 40 -7.20 -4.49 -9.29
CA SER A 40 -6.83 -3.18 -9.88
C SER A 40 -7.68 -2.01 -9.36
N ILE A 41 -8.84 -2.27 -8.77
CA ILE A 41 -9.71 -1.28 -8.14
C ILE A 41 -9.13 -0.92 -6.76
N ASP A 42 -8.68 -1.92 -6.01
CA ASP A 42 -8.04 -1.71 -4.70
C ASP A 42 -6.79 -0.84 -4.79
N ALA A 43 -6.05 -0.93 -5.91
CA ALA A 43 -4.91 -0.06 -6.19
C ALA A 43 -5.26 1.43 -6.12
N VAL A 44 -6.45 1.80 -6.62
CA VAL A 44 -6.93 3.18 -6.62
C VAL A 44 -7.25 3.63 -5.21
N GLU A 45 -7.86 2.77 -4.41
CA GLU A 45 -8.16 3.05 -3.01
C GLU A 45 -6.87 3.22 -2.19
N ILE A 46 -5.87 2.36 -2.37
CA ILE A 46 -4.57 2.51 -1.70
C ILE A 46 -3.93 3.86 -2.05
N VAL A 47 -3.91 4.25 -3.32
CA VAL A 47 -3.37 5.55 -3.76
C VAL A 47 -4.08 6.70 -3.05
N PHE A 48 -5.42 6.66 -3.02
CA PHE A 48 -6.23 7.69 -2.36
C PHE A 48 -5.95 7.76 -0.86
N GLN A 49 -5.88 6.61 -0.18
CA GLN A 49 -5.60 6.54 1.25
C GLN A 49 -4.19 7.00 1.59
N VAL A 50 -3.20 6.71 0.74
CA VAL A 50 -1.83 7.18 0.89
C VAL A 50 -1.76 8.71 0.76
N GLU A 51 -2.43 9.28 -0.23
CA GLU A 51 -2.51 10.73 -0.40
C GLU A 51 -3.18 11.41 0.80
N HIS A 52 -4.28 10.83 1.30
CA HIS A 52 -5.01 11.38 2.44
C HIS A 52 -4.22 11.29 3.75
N HIS A 53 -3.57 10.17 4.04
CA HIS A 53 -2.88 9.95 5.32
C HIS A 53 -1.44 10.49 5.36
N PHE A 54 -0.74 10.47 4.23
CA PHE A 54 0.67 10.87 4.16
C PHE A 54 0.89 12.16 3.36
N GLY A 55 -0.13 12.68 2.66
CA GLY A 55 0.02 13.86 1.79
C GLY A 55 0.79 13.56 0.49
N VAL A 56 1.02 12.28 0.18
CA VAL A 56 1.83 11.84 -0.97
C VAL A 56 0.91 11.30 -2.05
N GLY A 57 0.69 12.09 -3.10
CA GLY A 57 -0.12 11.69 -4.26
C GLY A 57 0.70 10.94 -5.32
N ILE A 58 0.18 9.80 -5.77
CA ILE A 58 0.72 9.06 -6.92
C ILE A 58 0.02 9.60 -8.19
N LYS A 59 0.74 10.38 -8.99
CA LYS A 59 0.14 11.14 -10.11
C LYS A 59 -0.08 10.33 -11.37
N ASP A 60 0.80 9.37 -11.64
CA ASP A 60 0.82 8.63 -12.90
C ASP A 60 1.19 7.15 -12.72
N MET A 61 0.80 6.31 -13.68
CA MET A 61 1.15 4.88 -13.70
C MET A 61 2.66 4.61 -13.67
N LYS A 62 3.49 5.56 -14.13
CA LYS A 62 4.96 5.43 -14.09
C LYS A 62 5.51 5.45 -12.68
N GLU A 63 4.87 6.19 -11.78
CA GLU A 63 5.20 6.26 -10.36
C GLU A 63 4.44 5.18 -9.58
N GLY A 64 3.17 4.97 -9.91
CA GLY A 64 2.32 4.01 -9.21
C GLY A 64 2.73 2.56 -9.41
N ARG A 65 3.11 2.14 -10.62
CA ARG A 65 3.56 0.75 -10.87
C ARG A 65 4.73 0.34 -9.99
N PRO A 66 5.86 1.08 -9.94
CA PRO A 66 6.96 0.70 -9.07
C PRO A 66 6.66 0.93 -7.59
N ALA A 67 5.86 1.94 -7.23
CA ALA A 67 5.51 2.22 -5.84
C ALA A 67 4.61 1.14 -5.23
N LEU A 68 3.58 0.69 -5.95
CA LEU A 68 2.58 -0.25 -5.44
C LEU A 68 2.99 -1.73 -5.66
N GLN A 69 4.27 -2.02 -5.84
CA GLN A 69 4.70 -3.43 -5.97
C GLN A 69 4.65 -4.17 -4.64
N SER A 70 5.14 -3.56 -3.57
CA SER A 70 5.25 -4.15 -2.23
C SER A 70 5.09 -3.06 -1.16
N ILE A 71 4.99 -3.46 0.11
CA ILE A 71 4.98 -2.51 1.22
C ILE A 71 6.30 -1.73 1.27
N ASN A 72 7.44 -2.37 1.03
CA ASN A 72 8.74 -1.71 0.98
C ASN A 72 8.77 -0.61 -0.08
N THR A 73 8.38 -0.92 -1.33
CA THR A 73 8.41 0.07 -2.41
C THR A 73 7.44 1.23 -2.17
N LEU A 74 6.31 0.97 -1.53
CA LEU A 74 5.33 2.00 -1.23
C LEU A 74 5.81 2.89 -0.08
N ALA A 75 6.41 2.29 0.95
CA ALA A 75 7.01 3.03 2.05
C ALA A 75 8.19 3.90 1.55
N ASP A 76 9.08 3.33 0.75
CA ASP A 76 10.19 4.07 0.12
C ASP A 76 9.68 5.24 -0.71
N PHE A 77 8.60 5.04 -1.47
CA PHE A 77 7.99 6.08 -2.29
C PHE A 77 7.46 7.26 -1.46
N ILE A 78 6.86 6.95 -0.31
CA ILE A 78 6.34 7.92 0.66
C ILE A 78 7.50 8.62 1.40
N GLU A 79 8.47 7.87 1.89
CA GLU A 79 9.65 8.39 2.58
C GLU A 79 10.47 9.34 1.71
N ALA A 80 10.57 9.06 0.41
CA ALA A 80 11.24 9.94 -0.53
C ALA A 80 10.50 11.28 -0.79
N ARG A 81 9.25 11.43 -0.33
CA ARG A 81 8.37 12.58 -0.59
C ARG A 81 7.84 13.28 0.67
N LEU A 82 8.11 12.74 1.85
CA LEU A 82 7.88 13.36 3.15
C LEU A 82 8.93 14.45 3.44
#